data_AF-A0AAV4WZ24-F1
#
_entry.id   AF-A0AAV4WZ24-F1
#
_cell.length_a   1.000
_cell.length_b   1.000
_cell.length_c   1.000
_cell.angle_alpha   90.00
_cell.angle_beta   90.00
_cell.angle_gamma   90.00
#
_symmetry.space_group_name_H-M   'P 1'
#
loop_
_entity.id
_entity.type
_entity.pdbx_description
1 polymer ?
#
loop_
_entity_poly.entity_id
_entity_poly.type
_entity_poly.pdbx_seq_one_letter_code
_entity_poly.pdbx_strand_id
1 'polypeptide(L)'
;MNKNDMEVVELRRFMKLNSTQEFSPVLVTILGTFLPDAIKIWFTNQKIRQFVDRIRQCLHCYEFTHATRVCDKKICPLCGVNHERQCQGPEKYILCNGPHSATSKICPRHTLEQKILEFKCRNHLTIGEARRLYAHSSKTNYSEAAKINPTAPNIEEIVNQRVESIVQNITIKMEQQTTLLIEIFQKTIENLVQYLVSVFHQTDLKKSPNRKRQMINLVPPTNNPMQWDAGGSNASNYTHVHKLKIIQNHTEIEH
;
A
#
# COMPACT_ATOMS: atom_id res chain seq x y z
N MET A 1 13.94 12.04 9.56
CA MET A 1 13.13 11.24 8.62
C MET A 1 12.60 12.17 7.55
N ASN A 2 13.11 12.08 6.33
CA ASN A 2 12.65 12.89 5.20
C ASN A 2 11.20 12.52 4.90
N LYS A 3 10.28 13.44 5.17
CA LYS A 3 8.86 13.30 4.83
C LYS A 3 8.73 13.51 3.32
N ASN A 4 8.56 12.41 2.58
CA ASN A 4 8.11 12.28 1.17
C ASN A 4 9.09 11.56 0.22
N ASP A 5 9.79 10.51 0.67
CA ASP A 5 10.38 9.53 -0.26
C ASP A 5 9.26 8.67 -0.85
N MET A 6 8.54 9.22 -1.84
CA MET A 6 7.54 8.50 -2.62
C MET A 6 8.10 8.19 -4.00
N GLU A 7 8.01 6.94 -4.41
CA GLU A 7 8.44 6.51 -5.72
C GLU A 7 7.34 6.81 -6.75
N VAL A 8 7.59 7.80 -7.62
CA VAL A 8 6.72 8.10 -8.76
C VAL A 8 7.10 7.20 -9.91
N VAL A 9 6.17 6.33 -10.32
CA VAL A 9 6.39 5.35 -11.39
C VAL A 9 5.90 5.84 -12.75
N GLU A 10 4.82 6.62 -12.78
CA GLU A 10 4.25 7.11 -14.03
C GLU A 10 3.68 8.51 -13.85
N LEU A 11 3.90 9.36 -14.85
CA LEU A 11 3.25 10.65 -14.99
C LEU A 11 2.54 10.68 -16.34
N ARG A 12 1.23 10.96 -16.32
CA ARG A 12 0.42 11.05 -17.53
C ARG A 12 -0.41 12.32 -17.53
N ARG A 13 -0.20 13.18 -18.52
CA ARG A 13 -0.97 14.42 -18.69
C ARG A 13 -2.25 14.15 -19.47
N PHE A 14 -3.40 14.62 -18.99
CA PHE A 14 -4.65 14.53 -19.73
C PHE A 14 -4.82 15.74 -20.65
N MET A 15 -4.61 15.54 -21.95
CA MET A 15 -4.89 16.59 -22.93
C MET A 15 -6.41 16.76 -23.10
N LYS A 16 -6.90 18.00 -22.99
CA LYS A 16 -8.26 18.36 -23.36
C LYS A 16 -8.15 19.09 -24.70
N LEU A 17 -8.94 18.69 -25.71
CA LEU A 17 -9.09 19.52 -26.91
C LEU A 17 -9.56 20.91 -26.43
N ASN A 18 -8.83 21.96 -26.81
CA ASN A 18 -9.05 23.37 -26.47
C ASN A 18 -8.54 23.85 -25.09
N SER A 19 -7.68 23.09 -24.41
CA SER A 19 -6.93 23.58 -23.23
C SER A 19 -5.53 24.03 -23.66
N THR A 20 -5.10 25.22 -23.25
CA THR A 20 -3.66 25.53 -23.22
C THR A 20 -2.96 24.46 -22.39
N GLN A 21 -1.78 24.03 -22.83
CA GLN A 21 -1.06 22.87 -22.29
C GLN A 21 -0.69 23.01 -20.80
N GLU A 22 -0.69 24.26 -20.31
CA GLU A 22 -0.28 24.64 -18.96
C GLU A 22 -1.22 24.14 -17.86
N PHE A 23 -2.54 24.08 -18.08
CA PHE A 23 -3.52 23.80 -17.01
C PHE A 23 -4.13 22.39 -17.04
N SER A 24 -3.59 21.50 -17.87
CA SER A 24 -4.11 20.14 -17.96
C SER A 24 -3.81 19.33 -16.70
N PRO A 25 -4.79 18.59 -16.13
CA PRO A 25 -4.54 17.77 -14.96
C PRO A 25 -3.56 16.64 -15.27
N VAL A 26 -2.74 16.30 -14.29
CA VAL A 26 -1.73 15.25 -14.39
C VAL A 26 -2.16 14.07 -13.51
N LEU A 27 -2.14 12.88 -14.09
CA LEU A 27 -2.22 11.61 -13.38
C LEU A 27 -0.82 11.23 -12.91
N VAL A 28 -0.66 11.02 -11.62
CA VAL A 28 0.58 10.52 -11.01
C VAL A 28 0.32 9.14 -10.47
N THR A 29 1.14 8.18 -10.86
CA THR A 29 1.13 6.83 -10.32
C THR A 29 2.28 6.69 -9.34
N ILE A 30 1.98 6.33 -8.10
CA ILE A 30 2.94 6.24 -7.00
C ILE A 30 2.92 4.83 -6.42
N LEU A 31 4.09 4.28 -6.14
CA LEU A 31 4.22 3.08 -5.33
C LEU A 31 4.37 3.46 -3.87
N GLY A 32 3.55 2.84 -3.02
CA GLY A 32 3.59 3.09 -1.59
C GLY A 32 2.64 2.19 -0.83
N THR A 33 2.72 2.29 0.50
CA THR A 33 1.79 1.66 1.44
C THR A 33 0.71 2.62 1.92
N PHE A 34 0.92 3.93 1.76
CA PHE A 34 -0.03 4.96 2.13
C PHE A 34 -0.04 6.09 1.11
N LEU A 35 -1.15 6.81 1.07
CA LEU A 35 -1.33 7.95 0.21
C LEU A 35 -1.36 9.24 1.05
N PRO A 36 -0.42 10.18 0.87
CA PRO A 36 -0.46 11.44 1.60
C PRO A 36 -1.62 12.33 1.13
N ASP A 37 -2.17 13.13 2.04
CA ASP A 37 -3.26 14.07 1.74
C ASP A 37 -2.83 15.22 0.81
N ALA A 38 -1.55 15.58 0.87
CA ALA A 38 -0.94 16.59 0.03
C ALA A 38 0.50 16.24 -0.31
N ILE A 39 0.96 16.70 -1.47
CA ILE A 39 2.37 16.64 -1.86
C ILE A 39 2.90 18.03 -2.11
N LYS A 40 4.17 18.22 -1.77
CA LYS A 40 4.89 19.45 -2.10
C LYS A 40 5.44 19.31 -3.52
N ILE A 41 4.97 20.15 -4.43
CA ILE A 41 5.52 20.28 -5.77
C ILE A 41 6.20 21.65 -5.80
N TRP A 42 7.54 21.63 -5.87
CA TRP A 42 8.37 22.83 -5.79
C TRP A 42 8.11 23.59 -4.48
N PHE A 43 7.52 24.78 -4.54
CA PHE A 43 7.22 25.62 -3.39
C PHE A 43 5.76 25.54 -2.94
N THR A 44 4.92 24.76 -3.63
CA THR A 44 3.47 24.72 -3.41
C THR A 44 3.01 23.37 -2.87
N ASN A 45 2.19 23.37 -1.83
CA ASN A 45 1.51 22.17 -1.34
C ASN A 45 0.24 21.92 -2.14
N GLN A 46 0.20 20.82 -2.88
CA GLN A 46 -0.92 20.42 -3.71
C GLN A 46 -1.72 19.32 -3.01
N LYS A 47 -3.01 19.58 -2.80
CA LYS A 47 -3.94 18.55 -2.31
C LYS A 47 -4.08 17.45 -3.34
N ILE A 48 -3.96 16.21 -2.88
CA ILE A 48 -4.10 15.05 -3.74
C ILE A 48 -5.57 14.67 -3.84
N ARG A 49 -6.00 14.32 -5.05
CA ARG A 49 -7.28 13.64 -5.26
C ARG A 49 -7.01 12.26 -5.84
N GLN A 50 -7.62 11.24 -5.25
CA GLN A 50 -7.60 9.90 -5.83
C GLN A 50 -8.23 9.90 -7.22
N PHE A 51 -7.60 9.20 -8.16
CA PHE A 51 -8.13 9.06 -9.51
C PHE A 51 -9.16 7.93 -9.56
N VAL A 52 -10.43 8.31 -9.58
CA VAL A 52 -11.52 7.37 -9.84
C VAL A 52 -11.66 7.17 -11.35
N ASP A 53 -11.61 5.91 -11.77
CA ASP A 53 -11.82 5.53 -13.17
C ASP A 53 -13.18 6.03 -13.67
N ARG A 54 -13.26 6.39 -14.96
CA ARG A 54 -14.55 6.69 -15.60
C ARG A 54 -15.33 5.39 -15.81
N ILE A 55 -16.64 5.43 -15.55
CA ILE A 55 -17.54 4.33 -15.88
C ILE A 55 -17.41 4.00 -17.36
N ARG A 56 -17.17 2.72 -17.65
CA ARG A 56 -17.15 2.19 -19.01
C ARG A 56 -18.43 1.40 -19.23
N GLN A 57 -19.29 1.95 -20.07
CA GLN A 57 -20.52 1.30 -20.50
C GLN A 57 -20.31 0.77 -21.92
N CYS A 58 -20.71 -0.46 -22.19
CA CYS A 58 -20.72 -1.02 -23.54
C CYS A 58 -21.66 -0.21 -24.43
N LEU A 59 -21.21 0.22 -25.60
CA LEU A 59 -22.03 1.02 -26.52
C LEU A 59 -23.03 0.17 -27.33
N HIS A 60 -22.90 -1.16 -27.30
CA HIS A 60 -23.78 -2.07 -28.02
C HIS A 60 -24.91 -2.62 -27.14
N CYS A 61 -24.61 -3.08 -25.93
CA CYS A 61 -25.58 -3.68 -25.00
C CYS A 61 -25.85 -2.85 -23.74
N TYR A 62 -25.12 -1.75 -23.54
CA TYR A 62 -25.27 -0.85 -22.39
C TYR A 62 -25.01 -1.48 -21.01
N GLU A 63 -24.38 -2.66 -20.94
CA GLU A 63 -23.89 -3.25 -19.70
C GLU A 63 -22.53 -2.66 -19.27
N PHE A 64 -22.20 -2.81 -17.98
CA PHE A 64 -20.94 -2.35 -17.38
C PHE A 64 -19.91 -3.49 -17.17
N THR A 65 -20.23 -4.69 -17.63
CA THR A 65 -19.48 -5.92 -17.35
C THR A 65 -18.31 -6.12 -18.30
N HIS A 66 -18.42 -5.62 -19.53
CA HIS A 66 -17.45 -5.84 -20.60
C HIS A 66 -17.24 -4.59 -21.46
N ALA A 67 -16.16 -4.61 -22.26
CA ALA A 67 -15.88 -3.56 -23.23
C ALA A 67 -16.66 -3.78 -24.52
N THR A 68 -17.03 -2.69 -25.20
CA THR A 68 -17.76 -2.70 -26.48
C THR A 68 -17.18 -3.65 -27.51
N ARG A 69 -15.84 -3.75 -27.61
CA ARG A 69 -15.13 -4.61 -28.57
C ARG A 69 -15.34 -6.12 -28.39
N VAL A 70 -15.82 -6.56 -27.24
CA VAL A 70 -16.06 -7.99 -26.91
C VAL A 70 -17.57 -8.29 -26.91
N CYS A 71 -18.39 -7.34 -27.34
CA CYS A 71 -19.84 -7.48 -27.29
C CYS A 71 -20.38 -7.97 -28.64
N ASP A 72 -21.16 -9.05 -28.60
CA ASP A 72 -21.83 -9.59 -29.78
C ASP A 72 -23.26 -9.07 -29.95
N LYS A 73 -23.79 -8.37 -28.95
CA LYS A 73 -25.21 -7.94 -28.89
C LYS A 73 -25.33 -6.45 -29.16
N LYS A 74 -26.16 -6.07 -30.14
CA LYS A 74 -26.58 -4.67 -30.37
C LYS A 74 -28.03 -4.51 -29.95
N ILE A 75 -28.29 -3.61 -29.00
CA ILE A 75 -29.64 -3.28 -28.54
C ILE A 75 -29.88 -1.77 -28.68
N CYS A 76 -31.15 -1.38 -28.72
CA CYS A 76 -31.53 0.02 -28.75
C CYS A 76 -31.31 0.69 -27.38
N PRO A 77 -30.72 1.90 -27.31
CA PRO A 77 -30.59 2.65 -26.05
C PRO A 77 -31.93 3.07 -25.44
N LEU A 78 -32.99 3.20 -26.25
CA LEU A 78 -34.29 3.67 -25.79
C LEU A 78 -35.13 2.52 -25.22
N CYS A 79 -35.37 1.48 -26.01
CA CYS A 79 -36.28 0.38 -25.64
C CYS A 79 -35.58 -0.90 -25.17
N GLY A 80 -34.24 -1.01 -25.29
CA GLY A 80 -33.48 -2.19 -24.89
C GLY A 80 -33.65 -3.43 -25.79
N VAL A 81 -34.38 -3.32 -26.90
CA VAL A 81 -34.61 -4.41 -27.87
C VAL A 81 -33.69 -4.24 -29.08
N ASN A 82 -33.30 -5.35 -29.72
CA ASN A 82 -32.61 -5.30 -31.00
C ASN A 82 -33.61 -4.97 -32.12
N HIS A 83 -33.43 -3.83 -32.77
CA HIS A 83 -34.18 -3.47 -33.97
C HIS A 83 -33.31 -2.64 -34.91
N GLU A 84 -33.55 -2.78 -36.21
CA GLU A 84 -32.77 -2.09 -37.25
C GLU A 84 -33.37 -0.74 -37.65
N ARG A 85 -34.68 -0.54 -37.41
CA ARG A 85 -35.43 0.66 -37.80
C ARG A 85 -35.52 1.68 -36.65
N GLN A 86 -36.20 2.80 -36.89
CA GLN A 86 -36.49 3.79 -35.86
C GLN A 86 -37.26 3.18 -34.68
N CYS A 87 -36.80 3.49 -33.46
CA CYS A 87 -37.40 2.98 -32.23
C CYS A 87 -38.77 3.62 -32.02
N GLN A 88 -39.82 2.80 -31.92
CA GLN A 88 -41.16 3.23 -31.50
C GLN A 88 -41.52 2.73 -30.09
N GLY A 89 -40.62 1.98 -29.44
CA GLY A 89 -40.85 1.45 -28.10
C GLY A 89 -40.75 2.51 -27.01
N PRO A 90 -41.44 2.32 -25.87
CA PRO A 90 -41.30 3.21 -24.72
C PRO A 90 -39.87 3.15 -24.15
N GLU A 91 -39.43 4.25 -23.56
CA GLU A 91 -38.12 4.29 -22.90
C GLU A 91 -38.09 3.32 -21.71
N LYS A 92 -37.26 2.29 -21.81
CA LYS A 92 -37.07 1.30 -20.76
C LYS A 92 -35.65 0.77 -20.80
N TYR A 93 -34.89 1.02 -19.75
CA TYR A 93 -33.55 0.44 -19.65
C TYR A 93 -33.60 -0.99 -19.09
N ILE A 94 -33.04 -1.94 -19.86
CA ILE A 94 -33.11 -3.39 -19.59
C ILE A 94 -32.52 -3.81 -18.23
N LEU A 95 -31.55 -3.06 -17.69
CA LEU A 95 -30.82 -3.46 -16.49
C LEU A 95 -31.53 -3.03 -15.19
N CYS A 96 -32.28 -1.93 -15.21
CA CYS A 96 -33.02 -1.42 -14.05
C CYS A 96 -34.55 -1.46 -14.22
N ASN A 97 -35.04 -1.73 -15.44
CA ASN A 97 -36.44 -1.66 -15.83
C ASN A 97 -37.11 -0.29 -15.59
N GLY A 98 -36.31 0.78 -15.49
CA GLY A 98 -36.80 2.13 -15.24
C GLY A 98 -37.19 2.89 -16.52
N PRO A 99 -38.05 3.93 -16.41
CA PRO A 99 -38.55 4.72 -17.53
C PRO A 99 -37.52 5.77 -17.96
N HIS A 100 -36.40 5.31 -18.53
CA HIS A 100 -35.34 6.17 -19.07
C HIS A 100 -34.49 5.40 -20.07
N SER A 101 -33.83 6.13 -20.97
CA SER A 101 -32.81 5.57 -21.86
C SER A 101 -31.59 5.01 -21.12
N ALA A 102 -30.93 4.03 -21.74
CA ALA A 102 -29.76 3.33 -21.22
C ALA A 102 -28.55 4.21 -20.92
N THR A 103 -28.47 5.38 -21.56
CA THR A 103 -27.37 6.36 -21.40
C THR A 103 -27.63 7.35 -20.26
N SER A 104 -28.81 7.32 -19.64
CA SER A 104 -29.16 8.25 -18.58
C SER A 104 -28.34 8.00 -17.30
N LYS A 105 -27.71 9.07 -16.79
CA LYS A 105 -26.98 9.07 -15.50
C LYS A 105 -27.89 8.92 -14.29
N ILE A 106 -29.20 9.13 -14.46
CA ILE A 106 -30.21 9.00 -13.41
C ILE A 106 -30.42 7.52 -13.05
N CYS A 107 -30.00 6.59 -13.92
CA CYS A 107 -30.16 5.17 -13.71
C CYS A 107 -29.55 4.69 -12.38
N PRO A 108 -30.30 3.97 -11.52
CA PRO A 108 -29.76 3.41 -10.28
C PRO A 108 -28.56 2.49 -10.50
N ARG A 109 -28.50 1.79 -11.64
CA ARG A 109 -27.36 0.92 -12.00
C ARG A 109 -26.11 1.73 -12.34
N HIS A 110 -26.26 2.88 -12.99
CA HIS A 110 -25.15 3.78 -13.25
C HIS A 110 -24.59 4.36 -11.94
N THR A 111 -25.48 4.81 -11.04
CA THR A 111 -25.09 5.27 -9.70
C THR A 111 -24.42 4.19 -8.87
N LEU A 112 -24.91 2.94 -8.95
CA LEU A 112 -24.29 1.80 -8.28
C LEU A 112 -22.86 1.57 -8.79
N GLU A 113 -22.64 1.55 -10.10
CA GLU A 113 -21.29 1.39 -10.64
C GLU A 113 -20.36 2.55 -10.29
N GLN A 114 -20.86 3.79 -10.24
CA GLN A 114 -20.10 4.93 -9.75
C GLN A 114 -19.57 4.67 -8.32
N LYS A 115 -20.45 4.20 -7.42
CA LYS A 115 -20.09 3.88 -6.04
C LYS A 115 -19.10 2.72 -5.95
N ILE A 116 -19.23 1.71 -6.80
CA ILE A 116 -18.29 0.58 -6.86
C ILE A 116 -16.90 1.05 -7.32
N LEU A 117 -16.81 1.92 -8.31
CA LEU A 117 -15.52 2.48 -8.76
C LEU A 117 -14.86 3.36 -7.70
N GLU A 118 -15.65 4.14 -6.96
CA GLU A 118 -15.15 4.89 -5.82
C GLU A 118 -14.66 3.97 -4.69
N PHE A 119 -15.43 2.93 -4.36
CA PHE A 119 -15.05 1.93 -3.36
C PHE A 119 -13.77 1.19 -3.77
N LYS A 120 -13.67 0.78 -5.04
CA LYS A 120 -12.45 0.20 -5.63
C LYS A 120 -11.25 1.11 -5.43
N CYS A 121 -11.41 2.40 -5.73
CA CYS A 121 -10.34 3.39 -5.65
C CYS A 121 -9.86 3.59 -4.20
N ARG A 122 -10.80 3.78 -3.26
CA ARG A 122 -10.50 4.01 -1.83
C ARG A 122 -9.83 2.82 -1.14
N ASN A 123 -10.19 1.60 -1.55
CA ASN A 123 -9.70 0.36 -0.93
C ASN A 123 -8.59 -0.33 -1.74
N HIS A 124 -8.13 0.28 -2.84
CA HIS A 124 -7.07 -0.25 -3.70
C HIS A 124 -7.33 -1.66 -4.23
N LEU A 125 -8.58 -1.94 -4.60
CA LEU A 125 -9.03 -3.26 -5.03
C LEU A 125 -9.03 -3.42 -6.56
N THR A 126 -9.06 -4.67 -7.01
CA THR A 126 -9.50 -4.96 -8.38
C THR A 126 -10.99 -4.70 -8.53
N ILE A 127 -11.47 -4.45 -9.76
CA ILE A 127 -12.91 -4.23 -10.01
C ILE A 127 -13.77 -5.45 -9.62
N GLY A 128 -13.23 -6.66 -9.79
CA GLY A 128 -13.93 -7.89 -9.42
C GLY A 128 -14.11 -8.01 -7.91
N GLU A 129 -13.06 -7.73 -7.13
CA GLU A 129 -13.12 -7.72 -5.66
C GLU A 129 -14.05 -6.63 -5.14
N ALA A 130 -13.96 -5.41 -5.69
CA ALA A 130 -14.83 -4.30 -5.33
C ALA A 130 -16.31 -4.66 -5.52
N ARG A 131 -16.68 -5.26 -6.66
CA ARG A 131 -18.05 -5.72 -6.91
C ARG A 131 -18.49 -6.79 -5.91
N ARG A 132 -17.64 -7.77 -5.60
CA ARG A 132 -17.95 -8.85 -4.64
C ARG A 132 -18.20 -8.28 -3.25
N LEU A 133 -17.26 -7.49 -2.72
CA LEU A 133 -17.35 -6.92 -1.37
C LEU A 133 -18.52 -5.94 -1.25
N TYR A 134 -18.73 -5.09 -2.26
CA TYR A 134 -19.86 -4.15 -2.27
C TYR A 134 -21.20 -4.90 -2.26
N ALA A 135 -21.33 -5.99 -3.02
CA ALA A 135 -22.54 -6.82 -2.99
C ALA A 135 -22.76 -7.51 -1.63
N HIS A 136 -21.70 -7.97 -0.96
CA HIS A 136 -21.81 -8.60 0.36
C HIS A 136 -22.20 -7.58 1.43
N SER A 137 -21.64 -6.36 1.38
CA SER A 137 -22.00 -5.28 2.31
C SER A 137 -23.47 -4.84 2.20
N SER A 138 -24.09 -5.00 1.03
CA SER A 138 -25.52 -4.71 0.84
C SER A 138 -26.45 -5.86 1.25
N LYS A 139 -25.91 -7.07 1.41
CA LYS A 139 -26.66 -8.29 1.72
C LYS A 139 -26.64 -8.66 3.20
N THR A 140 -25.95 -7.90 4.05
CA THR A 140 -26.03 -8.08 5.51
C THR A 140 -27.38 -7.62 6.02
N ASN A 141 -28.42 -8.41 5.72
CA ASN A 141 -29.64 -8.41 6.48
C ASN A 141 -29.30 -8.99 7.86
N TYR A 142 -29.72 -8.30 8.91
CA TYR A 142 -29.55 -8.72 10.31
C TYR A 142 -29.92 -10.20 10.54
N SER A 143 -30.92 -10.70 9.80
CA SER A 143 -31.40 -12.07 9.84
C SER A 143 -30.50 -13.12 9.16
N GLU A 144 -29.59 -12.71 8.26
CA GLU A 144 -28.62 -13.62 7.61
C GLU A 144 -27.36 -13.78 8.48
N ALA A 145 -26.92 -12.71 9.14
CA ALA A 145 -25.87 -12.76 10.16
C ALA A 145 -26.26 -13.64 11.36
N ALA A 146 -27.54 -13.68 11.73
CA ALA A 146 -28.07 -14.53 12.80
C ALA A 146 -28.26 -16.01 12.41
N LYS A 147 -28.29 -16.33 11.11
CA LYS A 147 -28.41 -17.72 10.61
C LYS A 147 -27.08 -18.43 10.39
N ILE A 148 -25.98 -17.68 10.41
CA ILE A 148 -24.65 -18.27 10.48
C ILE A 148 -24.50 -18.75 11.92
N ASN A 149 -24.90 -19.99 12.20
CA ASN A 149 -24.41 -20.71 13.37
C ASN A 149 -22.89 -20.67 13.30
N PRO A 150 -22.19 -19.97 14.20
CA PRO A 150 -20.76 -20.00 14.20
C PRO A 150 -20.34 -21.32 14.84
N THR A 151 -20.13 -22.34 14.01
CA THR A 151 -18.92 -23.15 14.18
C THR A 151 -17.75 -22.36 13.59
N ALA A 152 -17.64 -21.08 13.96
CA ALA A 152 -16.47 -20.28 13.70
C ALA A 152 -15.44 -20.70 14.74
N PRO A 153 -14.18 -20.98 14.35
CA PRO A 153 -13.13 -21.21 15.34
C PRO A 153 -13.12 -20.00 16.27
N ASN A 154 -13.18 -20.25 17.58
CA ASN A 154 -13.31 -19.22 18.58
C ASN A 154 -12.20 -18.17 18.33
N ILE A 155 -12.59 -16.95 18.00
CA ILE A 155 -11.64 -15.86 17.70
C ILE A 155 -10.70 -15.67 18.91
N GLU A 156 -11.21 -15.89 20.11
CA GLU A 156 -10.44 -15.92 21.35
C GLU A 156 -9.32 -16.97 21.32
N GLU A 157 -9.61 -18.17 20.81
CA GLU A 157 -8.64 -19.27 20.73
C GLU A 157 -7.57 -19.01 19.66
N ILE A 158 -7.94 -18.42 18.51
CA ILE A 158 -6.96 -18.01 17.49
C ILE A 158 -6.06 -16.90 18.02
N VAL A 159 -6.63 -15.92 18.73
CA VAL A 159 -5.86 -14.83 19.35
C VAL A 159 -4.93 -15.39 20.41
N ASN A 160 -5.40 -16.29 21.27
CA ASN A 160 -4.59 -16.92 22.31
C ASN A 160 -3.43 -17.72 21.71
N GLN A 161 -3.67 -18.54 20.68
CA GLN A 161 -2.61 -19.27 19.97
C GLN A 161 -1.55 -18.33 19.36
N ARG A 162 -1.98 -17.20 18.78
CA ARG A 162 -1.06 -16.20 18.21
C ARG A 162 -0.24 -15.51 19.29
N VAL A 163 -0.87 -15.16 20.41
CA VAL A 163 -0.18 -14.55 21.56
C VAL A 163 0.85 -15.51 22.14
N GLU A 164 0.50 -16.78 22.36
CA GLU A 164 1.43 -17.79 22.84
C GLU A 164 2.61 -17.99 21.89
N SER A 165 2.37 -18.06 20.58
CA SER A 165 3.44 -18.17 19.59
C SER A 165 4.37 -16.96 19.59
N ILE A 166 3.85 -15.75 19.75
CA ILE A 166 4.66 -14.53 19.86
C ILE A 166 5.51 -14.56 21.12
N VAL A 167 4.92 -14.91 22.27
CA VAL A 167 5.62 -14.98 23.55
C VAL A 167 6.75 -16.01 23.49
N GLN A 168 6.49 -17.22 22.98
CA GLN A 168 7.52 -18.26 22.82
C GLN A 168 8.67 -17.80 21.93
N ASN A 169 8.36 -17.16 20.79
CA ASN A 169 9.39 -16.64 19.89
C ASN A 169 10.26 -15.56 20.54
N ILE A 170 9.67 -14.70 21.37
CA ILE A 170 10.42 -13.68 22.12
C ILE A 170 11.32 -14.36 23.16
N THR A 171 10.79 -15.31 23.93
CA THR A 171 11.56 -16.02 24.96
C THR A 171 12.77 -16.74 24.35
N ILE A 172 12.58 -17.49 23.27
CA ILE A 172 13.66 -18.21 22.57
C ILE A 172 14.75 -17.22 22.10
N LYS A 173 14.35 -16.08 21.51
CA LYS A 173 15.31 -15.07 21.06
C LYS A 173 16.07 -14.41 22.21
N MET A 174 15.40 -14.16 23.33
CA MET A 174 16.03 -13.61 24.54
C MET A 174 17.04 -14.59 25.15
N GLU A 175 16.71 -15.88 25.21
CA GLU A 175 17.61 -16.93 25.68
C GLU A 175 18.84 -17.08 24.77
N GLN A 176 18.64 -17.03 23.45
CA GLN A 176 19.74 -17.05 22.47
C GLN A 176 20.68 -15.85 22.66
N GLN A 177 20.13 -14.64 22.80
CA GLN A 177 20.93 -13.44 23.06
C GLN A 177 21.69 -13.53 24.38
N THR A 178 21.07 -14.08 25.43
CA THR A 178 21.70 -14.27 26.74
C THR A 178 22.87 -15.25 26.65
N THR A 179 22.70 -16.35 25.90
CA THR A 179 23.75 -17.35 25.68
C THR A 179 24.94 -16.76 24.94
N LEU A 180 24.70 -15.97 23.87
CA LEU A 180 25.76 -15.28 23.14
C LEU A 180 26.53 -14.29 24.03
N LEU A 181 25.83 -13.57 24.90
CA LEU A 181 26.48 -12.64 25.82
C LEU A 181 27.37 -13.37 26.83
N ILE A 182 26.91 -14.53 27.34
CA ILE A 182 27.71 -15.38 28.23
C ILE A 182 28.96 -15.90 27.50
N GLU A 183 28.83 -16.34 26.25
CA GLU A 183 29.95 -16.86 25.46
C GLU A 183 31.01 -15.77 25.19
N ILE A 184 30.57 -14.56 24.82
CA ILE A 184 31.46 -13.41 24.63
C ILE A 184 32.20 -13.09 25.93
N PHE A 185 31.50 -13.13 27.06
CA PHE A 185 32.09 -12.84 28.37
C PHE A 185 33.12 -13.89 28.76
N GLN A 186 32.81 -15.18 28.61
CA GLN A 186 33.73 -16.29 28.86
C GLN A 186 35.00 -16.15 28.02
N LYS A 187 34.85 -15.93 26.70
CA LYS A 187 35.98 -15.77 25.79
C LYS A 187 36.84 -14.54 26.12
N THR A 188 36.21 -13.47 26.60
CA THR A 188 36.94 -12.27 27.05
C THR A 188 37.77 -12.57 28.30
N ILE A 189 37.21 -13.31 29.26
CA ILE A 189 37.95 -13.73 30.46
C ILE A 189 39.11 -14.64 30.08
N GLU A 190 38.89 -15.64 29.21
CA GLU A 190 39.96 -16.54 28.75
C GLU A 190 41.11 -15.77 28.11
N ASN A 191 40.80 -14.80 27.24
CA ASN A 191 41.80 -13.95 26.61
C ASN A 191 42.58 -13.11 27.64
N LEU A 192 41.91 -12.56 28.66
CA LEU A 192 42.56 -11.81 29.74
C LEU A 192 43.46 -12.70 30.58
N VAL A 193 43.02 -13.93 30.90
CA VAL A 193 43.83 -14.90 31.64
C VAL A 193 45.07 -15.30 30.82
N GLN A 194 44.91 -15.60 29.53
CA GLN A 194 46.03 -15.92 28.65
C GLN A 194 47.03 -14.75 28.53
N TYR A 195 46.52 -13.52 28.43
CA TYR A 195 47.36 -12.33 28.44
C TYR A 195 48.17 -12.22 29.73
N LEU A 196 47.54 -12.38 30.90
CA LEU A 196 48.22 -12.32 32.19
C LEU A 196 49.29 -13.41 32.32
N VAL A 197 48.98 -14.65 31.95
CA VAL A 197 49.94 -15.78 31.94
C VAL A 197 51.15 -15.45 31.06
N SER A 198 50.93 -14.85 29.88
CA SER A 198 52.03 -14.45 28.99
C SER A 198 52.91 -13.34 29.58
N VAL A 199 52.34 -12.43 30.36
CA VAL A 199 53.08 -11.36 31.06
C VAL A 199 53.91 -11.94 32.20
N PHE A 200 53.38 -12.89 32.97
CA PHE A 200 54.11 -13.55 34.05
C PHE A 200 55.28 -14.41 33.54
N HIS A 201 55.10 -15.14 32.44
CA HIS A 201 56.22 -15.88 31.81
C HIS A 201 57.31 -14.96 31.24
N GLN A 202 56.98 -13.71 30.87
CA GLN A 202 57.98 -12.72 30.45
C GLN A 202 58.76 -12.12 31.64
N THR A 203 58.20 -12.13 32.85
CA THR A 203 58.88 -11.61 34.04
C THR A 203 59.93 -12.56 34.64
N ASP A 204 59.88 -13.86 34.32
CA ASP A 204 60.90 -14.83 34.78
C ASP A 204 62.22 -14.78 33.99
N LEU A 205 62.31 -14.00 32.90
CA LEU A 205 63.52 -13.94 32.06
C LEU A 205 64.17 -12.56 31.91
N LYS A 206 63.72 -11.50 32.61
CA LYS A 206 64.37 -10.19 32.50
C LYS A 206 64.51 -9.48 33.84
N LYS A 207 65.73 -9.56 34.39
CA LYS A 207 66.29 -8.52 35.26
C LYS A 207 66.23 -7.17 34.53
N SER A 208 65.70 -6.17 35.24
CA SER A 208 65.69 -4.72 34.99
C SER A 208 66.89 -4.20 34.18
N PRO A 209 66.72 -3.20 33.27
CA PRO A 209 66.88 -1.81 33.74
C PRO A 209 66.01 -0.72 33.06
N ASN A 210 65.72 0.29 33.89
CA ASN A 210 65.63 1.74 33.62
C ASN A 210 64.71 2.31 32.50
N ARG A 211 63.59 2.85 32.99
CA ARG A 211 62.99 4.18 32.72
C ARG A 211 63.61 5.00 31.57
N LYS A 212 62.90 5.06 30.43
CA LYS A 212 62.77 6.27 29.61
C LYS A 212 61.30 6.46 29.24
N ARG A 213 60.73 7.60 29.64
CA ARG A 213 59.41 8.05 29.18
C ARG A 213 59.52 8.34 27.69
N GLN A 214 58.73 7.64 26.88
CA GLN A 214 58.46 8.04 25.52
C GLN A 214 56.96 8.30 25.43
N MET A 215 56.59 9.52 25.08
CA MET A 215 55.20 9.93 24.90
C MET A 215 54.64 9.16 23.70
N ILE A 216 53.66 8.30 23.95
CA ILE A 216 52.87 7.68 22.89
C ILE A 216 51.62 8.55 22.74
N ASN A 217 51.50 9.20 21.59
CA ASN A 217 50.31 9.94 21.20
C ASN A 217 49.10 9.00 21.24
N LEU A 218 48.09 9.33 22.04
CA LEU A 218 46.78 8.72 21.92
C LEU A 218 46.16 9.18 20.60
N VAL A 219 46.25 8.33 19.58
CA VAL A 219 45.33 8.39 18.43
C VAL A 219 44.02 7.76 18.91
N PRO A 220 42.88 8.46 18.90
CA PRO A 220 41.62 7.83 19.23
C PRO A 220 41.24 6.85 18.11
N PRO A 221 40.75 5.64 18.41
CA PRO A 221 40.27 4.74 17.38
C PRO A 221 39.07 5.38 16.68
N THR A 222 39.20 5.48 15.37
CA THR A 222 38.18 5.86 14.39
C THR A 222 36.85 5.16 14.65
N ASN A 223 35.79 5.95 14.77
CA ASN A 223 34.41 5.49 14.68
C ASN A 223 34.20 4.78 13.33
N ASN A 224 34.18 3.44 13.33
CA ASN A 224 33.48 2.71 12.28
C ASN A 224 32.01 2.56 12.70
N PRO A 225 31.05 3.01 11.90
CA PRO A 225 29.64 2.84 12.20
C PRO A 225 29.30 1.36 12.08
N MET A 226 28.66 0.85 13.14
CA MET A 226 28.08 -0.48 13.21
C MET A 226 27.04 -0.62 12.08
N GLN A 227 27.41 -1.37 11.04
CA GLN A 227 26.55 -1.71 9.92
C GLN A 227 25.50 -2.70 10.42
N TRP A 228 24.25 -2.25 10.46
CA TRP A 228 23.11 -3.11 10.73
C TRP A 228 22.79 -3.89 9.45
N ASP A 229 23.15 -5.17 9.40
CA ASP A 229 22.61 -6.06 8.38
C ASP A 229 21.14 -6.32 8.70
N ALA A 230 20.26 -5.62 7.99
CA ALA A 230 18.84 -5.89 7.95
C ALA A 230 18.59 -7.19 7.15
N GLY A 231 18.86 -8.33 7.79
CA GLY A 231 18.37 -9.64 7.37
C GLY A 231 16.86 -9.75 7.61
N GLY A 232 16.07 -9.05 6.80
CA GLY A 232 14.62 -9.14 6.76
C GLY A 232 14.18 -10.02 5.60
N SER A 233 14.08 -11.32 5.83
CA SER A 233 13.36 -12.23 4.94
C SER A 233 11.84 -12.03 5.09
N ASN A 234 11.20 -11.84 3.95
CA ASN A 234 9.76 -11.98 3.68
C ASN A 234 8.80 -10.99 4.38
N ALA A 235 8.96 -9.71 4.06
CA ALA A 235 7.79 -8.85 3.94
C ALA A 235 7.12 -9.16 2.58
N SER A 236 5.92 -9.74 2.60
CA SER A 236 5.03 -9.65 1.45
C SER A 236 4.78 -8.16 1.20
N ASN A 237 5.54 -7.59 0.27
CA ASN A 237 5.35 -6.23 -0.20
C ASN A 237 4.01 -6.18 -0.92
N TYR A 238 2.95 -5.86 -0.18
CA TYR A 238 1.73 -5.32 -0.76
C TYR A 238 2.04 -3.88 -1.20
N THR A 239 2.82 -3.75 -2.27
CA THR A 239 3.03 -2.47 -2.94
C THR A 239 1.72 -2.11 -3.63
N HIS A 240 1.02 -1.12 -3.09
CA HIS A 240 -0.21 -0.65 -3.70
C HIS A 240 0.14 0.41 -4.75
N VAL A 241 -0.50 0.28 -5.91
CA VAL A 241 -0.37 1.25 -7.00
C VAL A 241 -1.41 2.34 -6.79
N HIS A 242 -0.97 3.51 -6.33
CA HIS A 242 -1.85 4.66 -6.14
C HIS A 242 -1.90 5.50 -7.41
N LYS A 243 -3.10 5.74 -7.94
CA LYS A 243 -3.32 6.67 -9.06
C LYS A 243 -3.94 7.96 -8.56
N LEU A 244 -3.30 9.07 -8.85
CA LEU A 244 -3.64 10.38 -8.31
C LEU A 244 -3.88 11.38 -9.41
N LYS A 245 -4.95 12.16 -9.30
CA LYS A 245 -5.19 13.29 -10.18
C LYS A 245 -4.79 14.58 -9.45
N ILE A 246 -3.76 15.23 -9.96
CA ILE A 246 -3.35 16.56 -9.52
C ILE A 246 -4.00 17.57 -10.47
N ILE A 247 -4.75 18.50 -9.88
CA ILE A 247 -5.32 19.64 -10.58
C ILE A 247 -4.53 20.85 -10.08
N GLN A 248 -3.72 21.46 -10.94
CA GLN A 248 -3.03 22.70 -10.61
C GLN A 248 -4.07 23.81 -10.53
N ASN A 249 -4.48 24.17 -9.32
CA ASN A 249 -5.24 25.38 -9.08
C ASN A 249 -4.23 26.42 -8.59
N HIS A 250 -4.01 27.48 -9.37
CA HIS A 250 -3.44 28.70 -8.79
C HIS A 250 -4.56 29.38 -8.00
N THR A 251 -4.37 29.52 -6.69
CA THR A 251 -5.02 30.60 -5.94
C THR A 251 -4.40 31.90 -6.44
N GLU A 252 -5.22 32.75 -7.04
CA GLU A 252 -4.89 34.16 -7.24
C GLU A 252 -4.53 34.74 -5.87
N ILE A 253 -3.28 35.18 -5.75
CA ILE A 253 -2.88 36.09 -4.69
C ILE A 253 -3.36 37.45 -5.18
N GLU A 254 -4.49 37.91 -4.64
CA GLU A 254 -4.91 39.30 -4.77
C GLU A 254 -3.78 40.17 -4.18
N HIS A 255 -3.24 41.04 -5.02
CA HIS A 255 -2.29 42.08 -4.66
C HIS A 255 -3.04 43.40 -4.42
#